data_AF-A0A2U0HT03-F1
#
_entry.id   AF-A0A2U0HT03-F1
#
_cell.length_a   1.000
_cell.length_b   1.000
_cell.length_c   1.000
_cell.angle_alpha   90.00
_cell.angle_beta   90.00
_cell.angle_gamma   90.00
#
_symmetry.space_group_name_H-M   'P 1'
#
loop_
_entity.id
_entity.type
_entity.pdbx_description
1 polymer ?
#
loop_
_entity_poly.entity_id
_entity_poly.type
_entity_poly.pdbx_seq_one_letter_code
_entity_poly.pdbx_strand_id
1 'polypeptide(L)'
;MRKTLLFVTTLLFTTIAFSQFARVQVVHNSADALLAEVDVYLNGTLAFDNFPFRNASTFTDVPAGFPAEVSIAPGNSTSEDDAVITQTFVFNSGDTYVIVANGIASASGYNPAPPLSFDTFTMAKENADNASNVEVLVHNGSTDSPLFDIVETEQALGTLVDDLAYTDYQGYIELPTANYIIELTNGDQSTTLKRYAALLQTLGLQGAALTVIASGFMDPSQNSGGPEFGLFAANSQGGPLLPLEELPLSIPERNNTTFTLYPNPVDETLFFETTEGHLDFARATITDMQGRTVKSIKFHAGDTIQVSSLPSGTYHLNFYKKGVRIASKSFIKK
;
A
#
# COMPACT_ATOMS: atom_id res chain seq x y z
N MET A 1 74.21 -44.23 -32.62
CA MET A 1 72.73 -44.30 -32.52
C MET A 1 72.29 -43.19 -31.59
N ARG A 2 71.62 -42.15 -32.13
CA ARG A 2 71.24 -40.92 -31.40
C ARG A 2 69.96 -41.17 -30.59
N LYS A 3 69.97 -40.80 -29.30
CA LYS A 3 68.81 -40.85 -28.41
C LYS A 3 67.94 -39.62 -28.67
N THR A 4 66.68 -39.83 -29.00
CA THR A 4 65.68 -38.77 -29.21
C THR A 4 65.02 -38.46 -27.87
N LEU A 5 65.13 -37.21 -27.42
CA LEU A 5 64.50 -36.69 -26.21
C LEU A 5 63.08 -36.24 -26.56
N LEU A 6 62.07 -36.81 -25.91
CA LEU A 6 60.66 -36.42 -26.06
C LEU A 6 60.37 -35.28 -25.08
N PHE A 7 60.07 -34.09 -25.60
CA PHE A 7 59.57 -32.97 -24.81
C PHE A 7 58.05 -33.08 -24.74
N VAL A 8 57.49 -33.31 -23.55
CA VAL A 8 56.05 -33.21 -23.29
C VAL A 8 55.77 -31.80 -22.81
N THR A 9 55.04 -31.03 -23.60
CA THR A 9 54.59 -29.69 -23.25
C THR A 9 53.19 -29.81 -22.63
N THR A 10 53.08 -29.66 -21.31
CA THR A 10 51.80 -29.63 -20.62
C THR A 10 51.20 -28.24 -20.78
N LEU A 11 50.11 -28.13 -21.54
CA LEU A 11 49.36 -26.90 -21.71
C LEU A 11 48.39 -26.76 -20.53
N LEU A 12 48.68 -25.87 -19.58
CA LEU A 12 47.72 -25.47 -18.55
C LEU A 12 46.65 -24.58 -19.20
N PHE A 13 45.43 -25.09 -19.38
CA PHE A 13 44.27 -24.26 -19.63
C PHE A 13 43.86 -23.60 -18.32
N THR A 14 44.18 -22.32 -18.15
CA THR A 14 43.51 -21.48 -17.15
C THR A 14 42.10 -21.20 -17.66
N THR A 15 41.11 -21.93 -17.17
CA THR A 15 39.70 -21.54 -17.32
C THR A 15 39.54 -20.21 -16.59
N ILE A 16 39.36 -19.12 -17.34
CA ILE A 16 38.86 -17.87 -16.78
C ILE A 16 37.39 -18.15 -16.48
N ALA A 17 37.09 -18.57 -15.26
CA ALA A 17 35.71 -18.59 -14.77
C ALA A 17 35.31 -17.12 -14.58
N PHE A 18 34.56 -16.57 -15.53
CA PHE A 18 33.86 -15.32 -15.25
C PHE A 18 32.87 -15.62 -14.12
N SER A 19 32.98 -14.90 -13.00
CA SER A 19 31.97 -14.96 -11.94
C SER A 19 30.64 -14.61 -12.58
N GLN A 20 29.74 -15.59 -12.61
CA GLN A 20 28.38 -15.41 -13.05
C GLN A 20 27.62 -14.74 -11.91
N PHE A 21 26.79 -13.75 -12.22
CA PHE A 21 26.02 -13.00 -11.22
C PHE A 21 24.53 -13.15 -11.50
N ALA A 22 23.75 -13.08 -10.43
CA ALA A 22 22.32 -12.80 -10.44
C ALA A 22 22.07 -11.38 -9.92
N ARG A 23 20.93 -10.80 -10.28
CA ARG A 23 20.47 -9.51 -9.75
C ARG A 23 19.46 -9.78 -8.64
N VAL A 24 19.67 -9.27 -7.43
CA VAL A 24 18.78 -9.56 -6.29
C VAL A 24 18.37 -8.28 -5.59
N GLN A 25 17.07 -8.12 -5.37
CA GLN A 25 16.48 -7.15 -4.44
C GLN A 25 15.80 -7.90 -3.30
N VAL A 26 16.06 -7.48 -2.07
CA VAL A 26 15.38 -8.01 -0.87
C VAL A 26 14.44 -6.96 -0.31
N VAL A 27 13.32 -7.40 0.27
CA VAL A 27 12.34 -6.54 0.91
C VAL A 27 12.00 -7.09 2.29
N HIS A 28 12.04 -6.23 3.30
CA HIS A 28 11.58 -6.59 4.63
C HIS A 28 10.11 -6.18 4.80
N ASN A 29 9.23 -7.19 4.91
CA ASN A 29 7.78 -7.02 4.98
C ASN A 29 7.12 -7.76 6.17
N SER A 30 7.91 -8.33 7.09
CA SER A 30 7.38 -8.86 8.35
C SER A 30 6.91 -7.72 9.24
N ALA A 31 5.61 -7.65 9.50
CA ALA A 31 4.99 -6.65 10.38
C ALA A 31 5.07 -7.01 11.88
N ASP A 32 5.82 -8.07 12.21
CA ASP A 32 6.11 -8.45 13.59
C ASP A 32 6.94 -7.38 14.31
N ALA A 33 6.47 -6.90 15.47
CA ALA A 33 7.14 -5.94 16.32
C ALA A 33 8.54 -6.36 16.78
N LEU A 34 8.84 -7.66 16.91
CA LEU A 34 10.20 -8.14 17.19
C LEU A 34 11.17 -7.79 16.04
N LEU A 35 10.64 -7.67 14.83
CA LEU A 35 11.33 -7.40 13.59
C LEU A 35 10.94 -6.03 13.04
N ALA A 36 10.80 -5.01 13.89
CA ALA A 36 10.57 -3.64 13.43
C ALA A 36 11.76 -3.12 12.58
N GLU A 37 12.96 -3.56 12.96
CA GLU A 37 14.20 -3.47 12.21
C GLU A 37 14.88 -4.84 12.31
N VAL A 38 15.61 -5.23 11.26
CA VAL A 38 16.32 -6.51 11.19
C VAL A 38 17.77 -6.34 10.75
N ASP A 39 18.63 -7.18 11.29
CA ASP A 39 19.96 -7.38 10.77
C ASP A 39 19.95 -8.54 9.78
N VAL A 40 20.55 -8.32 8.61
CA VAL A 40 20.63 -9.32 7.54
C VAL A 40 22.08 -9.75 7.38
N TYR A 41 22.35 -11.03 7.58
CA TYR A 41 23.66 -11.64 7.41
C TYR A 41 23.71 -12.44 6.10
N LEU A 42 24.80 -12.29 5.36
CA LEU A 42 25.11 -13.07 4.17
C LEU A 42 26.39 -13.86 4.42
N ASN A 43 26.30 -15.20 4.46
CA ASN A 43 27.39 -16.11 4.81
C ASN A 43 28.11 -15.68 6.11
N GLY A 44 27.34 -15.38 7.15
CA GLY A 44 27.81 -14.91 8.46
C GLY A 44 28.42 -13.51 8.54
N THR A 45 28.42 -12.77 7.43
CA THR A 45 28.84 -11.35 7.43
C THR A 45 27.61 -10.45 7.44
N LEU A 46 27.58 -9.44 8.31
CA LEU A 46 26.51 -8.45 8.35
C LEU A 46 26.46 -7.67 7.02
N ALA A 47 25.37 -7.83 6.28
CA ALA A 47 25.14 -7.23 4.97
C ALA A 47 24.26 -5.97 5.07
N PHE A 48 23.21 -6.01 5.89
CA PHE A 48 22.37 -4.85 6.20
C PHE A 48 22.18 -4.77 7.71
N ASP A 49 22.47 -3.60 8.26
CA ASP A 49 22.36 -3.28 9.69
C ASP A 49 21.08 -2.47 9.91
N ASN A 50 20.24 -2.86 10.87
CA ASN A 50 18.97 -2.21 11.21
C ASN A 50 18.08 -1.90 9.98
N PHE A 51 17.93 -2.88 9.09
CA PHE A 51 17.09 -2.77 7.91
C PHE A 51 15.61 -2.69 8.34
N PRO A 52 14.90 -1.58 8.09
CA PRO A 52 13.59 -1.37 8.71
C PRO A 52 12.46 -2.06 7.96
N PHE A 53 11.37 -2.35 8.67
CA PHE A 53 10.11 -2.81 8.07
C PHE A 53 9.64 -1.86 6.96
N ARG A 54 9.05 -2.43 5.88
CA ARG A 54 8.65 -1.71 4.66
C ARG A 54 9.81 -0.99 4.00
N ASN A 55 10.92 -1.70 3.81
CA ASN A 55 12.08 -1.21 3.09
C ASN A 55 12.59 -2.27 2.10
N ALA A 56 13.14 -1.80 0.98
CA ALA A 56 13.75 -2.62 -0.05
C ALA A 56 15.23 -2.27 -0.22
N SER A 57 16.08 -3.25 -0.53
CA SER A 57 17.44 -2.97 -1.01
C SER A 57 17.39 -2.43 -2.45
N THR A 58 18.50 -1.87 -2.92
CA THR A 58 18.73 -1.78 -4.38
C THR A 58 18.89 -3.19 -4.96
N PHE A 59 18.72 -3.34 -6.29
CA PHE A 59 19.19 -4.54 -6.96
C PHE A 59 20.72 -4.60 -6.95
N THR A 60 21.28 -5.68 -6.42
CA THR A 60 22.72 -5.89 -6.32
C THR A 60 23.15 -7.17 -7.00
N ASP A 61 24.42 -7.22 -7.43
CA ASP A 61 25.02 -8.42 -8.01
C ASP A 61 25.36 -9.42 -6.91
N VAL A 62 24.80 -10.64 -7.01
CA VAL A 62 25.09 -11.76 -6.10
C VAL A 62 25.75 -12.89 -6.91
N PRO A 63 26.87 -13.47 -6.45
CA PRO A 63 27.50 -14.61 -7.13
C PRO A 63 26.50 -15.75 -7.35
N ALA A 64 26.37 -16.19 -8.60
CA ALA A 64 25.49 -17.28 -9.01
C ALA A 64 26.21 -18.63 -9.00
N GLY A 65 25.44 -19.71 -8.86
CA GLY A 65 25.91 -21.09 -8.89
C GLY A 65 26.59 -21.57 -7.60
N PHE A 66 26.67 -20.74 -6.58
CA PHE A 66 27.20 -21.09 -5.25
C PHE A 66 26.11 -20.93 -4.18
N PRO A 67 26.10 -21.78 -3.15
CA PRO A 67 25.24 -21.57 -1.98
C PRO A 67 25.56 -20.25 -1.29
N ALA A 68 24.53 -19.46 -1.04
CA ALA A 68 24.56 -18.23 -0.27
C ALA A 68 23.60 -18.39 0.91
N GLU A 69 24.14 -18.42 2.12
CA GLU A 69 23.34 -18.48 3.34
C GLU A 69 22.91 -17.06 3.72
N VAL A 70 21.61 -16.87 3.91
CA VAL A 70 21.00 -15.62 4.34
C VAL A 70 20.31 -15.86 5.67
N SER A 71 20.70 -15.08 6.68
CA SER A 71 20.11 -15.12 8.01
C SER A 71 19.50 -13.77 8.36
N ILE A 72 18.31 -13.76 8.96
CA ILE A 72 17.66 -12.56 9.49
C ILE A 72 17.60 -12.67 11.00
N ALA A 73 18.10 -11.65 11.68
CA ALA A 73 18.03 -11.47 13.13
C ALA A 73 17.30 -10.15 13.47
N PRO A 74 16.76 -9.99 14.69
CA PRO A 74 16.26 -8.69 15.14
C PRO A 74 17.36 -7.61 15.09
N GLY A 75 17.02 -6.34 14.85
CA GLY A 75 18.02 -5.25 14.66
C GLY A 75 18.90 -4.93 15.88
N ASN A 76 18.63 -5.54 17.03
CA ASN A 76 19.50 -5.48 18.20
C ASN A 76 20.43 -6.70 18.33
N SER A 77 20.59 -7.49 17.27
CA SER A 77 21.42 -8.69 17.27
C SER A 77 22.89 -8.34 17.44
N THR A 78 23.66 -9.32 17.94
CA THR A 78 25.10 -9.17 18.12
C THR A 78 25.91 -10.04 17.17
N SER A 79 25.27 -11.05 16.56
CA SER A 79 25.84 -11.95 15.56
C SER A 79 24.76 -12.73 14.83
N GLU A 80 25.14 -13.48 13.80
CA GLU A 80 24.23 -14.37 13.06
C GLU A 80 23.59 -15.47 13.93
N ASP A 81 24.19 -15.80 15.08
CA ASP A 81 23.64 -16.80 16.02
C ASP A 81 22.30 -16.36 16.64
N ASP A 82 21.99 -15.06 16.59
CA ASP A 82 20.72 -14.49 17.05
C ASP A 82 19.62 -14.57 15.97
N ALA A 83 19.89 -15.18 14.82
CA ALA A 83 18.95 -15.26 13.71
C ALA A 83 17.66 -16.02 14.06
N VAL A 84 16.54 -15.47 13.60
CA VAL A 84 15.20 -16.08 13.72
C VAL A 84 14.86 -16.95 12.51
N ILE A 85 15.56 -16.75 11.39
CA ILE A 85 15.49 -17.60 10.20
C ILE A 85 16.84 -17.60 9.49
N THR A 86 17.21 -18.75 8.95
CA THR A 86 18.35 -18.93 8.04
C THR A 86 17.90 -19.75 6.84
N GLN A 87 18.21 -19.29 5.64
CA GLN A 87 17.94 -20.01 4.40
C GLN A 87 19.14 -19.94 3.45
N THR A 88 19.44 -21.07 2.81
CA THR A 88 20.44 -21.14 1.75
C THR A 88 19.79 -20.95 0.38
N PHE A 89 20.26 -19.97 -0.36
CA PHE A 89 19.88 -19.71 -1.75
C PHE A 89 20.96 -20.20 -2.71
N VAL A 90 20.55 -20.65 -3.89
CA VAL A 90 21.45 -20.87 -5.03
C VAL A 90 20.86 -20.12 -6.20
N PHE A 91 21.50 -19.01 -6.57
CA PHE A 91 21.04 -18.15 -7.66
C PHE A 91 21.54 -18.66 -9.01
N ASN A 92 20.72 -18.50 -10.05
CA ASN A 92 21.13 -18.80 -11.41
C ASN A 92 21.77 -17.58 -12.07
N SER A 93 22.76 -17.81 -12.92
CA SER A 93 23.42 -16.75 -13.67
C SER A 93 22.44 -16.03 -14.59
N GLY A 94 22.42 -14.71 -14.51
CA GLY A 94 21.62 -13.85 -15.40
C GLY A 94 20.15 -13.72 -15.01
N ASP A 95 19.68 -14.45 -13.99
CA ASP A 95 18.34 -14.29 -13.44
C ASP A 95 18.27 -13.07 -12.51
N THR A 96 17.06 -12.50 -12.42
CA THR A 96 16.76 -11.35 -11.55
C THR A 96 15.68 -11.75 -10.55
N TYR A 97 15.93 -11.46 -9.28
CA TYR A 97 15.14 -11.93 -8.15
C TYR A 97 14.62 -10.77 -7.30
N VAL A 98 13.36 -10.89 -6.87
CA VAL A 98 12.83 -10.16 -5.71
C VAL A 98 12.54 -11.19 -4.63
N ILE A 99 13.01 -10.93 -3.42
CA ILE A 99 12.81 -11.79 -2.26
C ILE A 99 12.16 -10.96 -1.17
N VAL A 100 10.95 -11.34 -0.75
CA VAL A 100 10.21 -10.65 0.31
C VAL A 100 10.26 -11.51 1.58
N ALA A 101 10.80 -10.95 2.67
CA ALA A 101 10.75 -11.57 3.98
C ALA A 101 9.47 -11.14 4.72
N ASN A 102 8.52 -12.06 4.88
CA ASN A 102 7.25 -11.86 5.59
C ASN A 102 6.88 -13.05 6.49
N GLY A 103 5.91 -12.85 7.37
CA GLY A 103 5.52 -13.81 8.40
C GLY A 103 5.83 -13.27 9.79
N ILE A 104 5.72 -14.14 10.79
CA ILE A 104 5.82 -13.82 12.21
C ILE A 104 6.95 -14.65 12.83
N ALA A 105 7.83 -14.03 13.61
CA ALA A 105 8.90 -14.69 14.37
C ALA A 105 8.54 -14.83 15.86
N SER A 106 7.69 -13.94 16.36
CA SER A 106 7.17 -13.94 17.72
C SER A 106 6.31 -15.18 18.01
N ALA A 107 6.56 -15.81 19.16
CA ALA A 107 5.84 -17.03 19.57
C ALA A 107 4.36 -16.80 19.94
N SER A 108 3.92 -15.55 20.11
CA SER A 108 2.55 -15.20 20.49
C SER A 108 2.21 -13.75 20.11
N GLY A 109 0.92 -13.39 20.16
CA GLY A 109 0.47 -12.01 19.91
C GLY A 109 0.01 -11.74 18.47
N TYR A 110 0.00 -12.75 17.62
CA TYR A 110 -0.39 -12.66 16.22
C TYR A 110 -1.38 -13.76 15.86
N ASN A 111 -2.34 -13.44 15.00
CA ASN A 111 -3.34 -14.38 14.52
C ASN A 111 -3.87 -13.99 13.13
N PRO A 112 -3.64 -14.83 12.11
CA PRO A 112 -2.77 -16.01 12.11
C PRO A 112 -1.29 -15.61 12.30
N ALA A 113 -0.47 -16.59 12.72
CA ALA A 113 0.97 -16.41 12.91
C ALA A 113 1.77 -17.40 12.02
N PRO A 114 1.70 -17.28 10.68
CA PRO A 114 2.55 -18.09 9.82
C PRO A 114 4.03 -17.75 10.11
N PRO A 115 4.92 -18.75 10.11
CA PRO A 115 6.33 -18.52 10.41
C PRO A 115 6.94 -17.54 9.41
N LEU A 116 7.91 -16.76 9.87
CA LEU A 116 8.78 -15.97 8.99
C LEU A 116 9.32 -16.86 7.86
N SER A 117 9.31 -16.34 6.64
CA SER A 117 9.78 -17.04 5.44
C SER A 117 10.24 -16.04 4.37
N PHE A 118 10.89 -16.56 3.33
CA PHE A 118 11.32 -15.79 2.17
C PHE A 118 10.53 -16.18 0.93
N ASP A 119 9.68 -15.29 0.46
CA ASP A 119 8.90 -15.49 -0.76
C ASP A 119 9.68 -14.93 -1.95
N THR A 120 10.08 -15.81 -2.87
CA THR A 120 11.01 -15.49 -3.96
C THR A 120 10.33 -15.50 -5.32
N PHE A 121 10.51 -14.42 -6.08
CA PHE A 121 10.12 -14.31 -7.48
C PHE A 121 11.36 -14.27 -8.39
N THR A 122 11.45 -15.16 -9.38
CA THR A 122 12.69 -15.44 -10.15
C THR A 122 12.76 -14.82 -11.55
N MET A 123 11.83 -13.93 -11.89
CA MET A 123 11.77 -13.21 -13.18
C MET A 123 11.53 -11.71 -12.98
N ALA A 124 12.11 -11.16 -11.91
CA ALA A 124 11.90 -9.76 -11.57
C ALA A 124 12.51 -8.83 -12.64
N LYS A 125 11.95 -7.63 -12.75
CA LYS A 125 12.35 -6.61 -13.71
C LYS A 125 12.83 -5.37 -12.97
N GLU A 126 13.95 -4.81 -13.42
CA GLU A 126 14.46 -3.53 -12.91
C GLU A 126 13.85 -2.33 -13.65
N ASN A 127 13.33 -2.55 -14.87
CA ASN A 127 12.65 -1.57 -15.72
C ASN A 127 11.54 -2.28 -16.51
N ALA A 128 10.54 -1.53 -16.96
CA ALA A 128 9.52 -2.07 -17.84
C ALA A 128 10.12 -2.43 -19.21
N ASP A 129 9.62 -3.52 -19.83
CA ASP A 129 10.03 -3.90 -21.19
C ASP A 129 9.64 -2.82 -22.22
N ASN A 130 8.48 -2.20 -22.02
CA ASN A 130 8.00 -1.08 -22.81
C ASN A 130 8.17 0.23 -22.03
N ALA A 131 9.11 1.07 -22.48
CA ALA A 131 9.43 2.34 -21.82
C ALA A 131 8.26 3.36 -21.79
N SER A 132 7.17 3.15 -22.53
CA SER A 132 5.98 4.02 -22.47
C SER A 132 5.03 3.65 -21.32
N ASN A 133 5.15 2.43 -20.80
CA ASN A 133 4.27 1.81 -19.83
C ASN A 133 4.97 1.61 -18.48
N VAL A 134 4.19 1.19 -17.50
CA VAL A 134 4.67 0.75 -16.19
C VAL A 134 4.31 -0.71 -16.04
N GLU A 135 5.23 -1.52 -15.53
CA GLU A 135 4.96 -2.93 -15.25
C GLU A 135 4.89 -3.16 -13.74
N VAL A 136 3.83 -3.81 -13.29
CA VAL A 136 3.56 -4.01 -11.86
C VAL A 136 3.47 -5.49 -11.54
N LEU A 137 4.39 -5.98 -10.72
CA LEU A 137 4.31 -7.27 -10.03
C LEU A 137 3.55 -7.06 -8.73
N VAL A 138 2.67 -7.99 -8.35
CA VAL A 138 1.93 -7.90 -7.08
C VAL A 138 2.26 -9.10 -6.20
N HIS A 139 2.55 -8.85 -4.93
CA HIS A 139 2.83 -9.85 -3.89
C HIS A 139 1.90 -9.66 -2.70
N ASN A 140 1.30 -10.72 -2.19
CA ASN A 140 0.58 -10.67 -0.92
C ASN A 140 1.45 -11.18 0.22
N GLY A 141 2.04 -10.24 0.98
CA GLY A 141 2.82 -10.54 2.18
C GLY A 141 2.09 -10.22 3.49
N SER A 142 0.77 -9.99 3.47
CA SER A 142 -0.02 -9.71 4.67
C SER A 142 -0.57 -11.01 5.25
N THR A 143 -0.10 -11.37 6.44
CA THR A 143 -0.34 -12.69 7.04
C THR A 143 -1.79 -12.96 7.39
N ASP A 144 -2.57 -11.93 7.72
CA ASP A 144 -3.97 -12.01 8.12
C ASP A 144 -4.93 -11.51 7.03
N SER A 145 -4.41 -11.16 5.86
CA SER A 145 -5.27 -10.81 4.73
C SER A 145 -6.07 -12.03 4.26
N PRO A 146 -7.35 -11.86 3.92
CA PRO A 146 -8.04 -12.88 3.14
C PRO A 146 -7.41 -12.94 1.74
N LEU A 147 -7.74 -13.98 0.98
CA LEU A 147 -7.56 -13.94 -0.47
C LEU A 147 -8.38 -12.78 -1.05
N PHE A 148 -7.77 -12.02 -1.96
CA PHE A 148 -8.38 -10.81 -2.52
C PHE A 148 -8.04 -10.64 -4.00
N ASP A 149 -8.91 -9.90 -4.69
CA ASP A 149 -8.69 -9.44 -6.05
C ASP A 149 -8.22 -7.98 -6.02
N ILE A 150 -7.58 -7.53 -7.11
CA ILE A 150 -7.36 -6.11 -7.38
C ILE A 150 -8.10 -5.76 -8.66
N VAL A 151 -9.07 -4.86 -8.56
CA VAL A 151 -9.96 -4.46 -9.66
C VAL A 151 -9.78 -2.99 -9.95
N GLU A 152 -9.60 -2.62 -11.21
CA GLU A 152 -9.62 -1.23 -11.67
C GLU A 152 -11.04 -0.81 -12.04
N THR A 153 -11.49 0.34 -11.53
CA THR A 153 -12.91 0.71 -11.55
C THR A 153 -13.28 1.94 -12.39
N GLU A 154 -12.32 2.74 -12.85
CA GLU A 154 -12.58 4.03 -13.51
C GLU A 154 -12.20 4.04 -15.00
N GLN A 155 -11.27 3.19 -15.42
CA GLN A 155 -10.77 3.09 -16.80
C GLN A 155 -11.19 1.80 -17.50
N ALA A 156 -12.06 1.01 -16.87
CA ALA A 156 -12.63 -0.22 -17.40
C ALA A 156 -11.57 -1.29 -17.75
N LEU A 157 -10.49 -1.37 -16.97
CA LEU A 157 -9.53 -2.47 -17.08
C LEU A 157 -10.04 -3.75 -16.37
N GLY A 158 -10.95 -3.62 -15.41
CA GLY A 158 -11.55 -4.75 -14.69
C GLY A 158 -10.57 -5.39 -13.72
N THR A 159 -10.70 -6.71 -13.50
CA THR A 159 -9.83 -7.48 -12.59
C THR A 159 -8.41 -7.53 -13.14
N LEU A 160 -7.48 -6.91 -12.41
CA LEU A 160 -6.04 -6.89 -12.71
C LEU A 160 -5.33 -8.08 -12.05
N VAL A 161 -5.74 -8.41 -10.83
CA VAL A 161 -5.23 -9.51 -9.99
C VAL A 161 -6.43 -10.29 -9.48
N ASP A 162 -6.36 -11.62 -9.53
CA ASP A 162 -7.49 -12.52 -9.25
C ASP A 162 -7.02 -13.53 -8.20
N ASP A 163 -7.77 -13.68 -7.11
CA ASP A 163 -7.58 -14.69 -6.08
C ASP A 163 -6.15 -14.69 -5.45
N LEU A 164 -5.61 -13.51 -5.10
CA LEU A 164 -4.25 -13.41 -4.55
C LEU A 164 -4.17 -13.86 -3.09
N ALA A 165 -3.64 -15.06 -2.84
CA ALA A 165 -3.46 -15.60 -1.49
C ALA A 165 -2.13 -15.15 -0.85
N TYR A 166 -2.03 -15.29 0.48
CA TYR A 166 -0.78 -15.02 1.21
C TYR A 166 0.38 -15.86 0.62
N THR A 167 1.55 -15.23 0.46
CA THR A 167 2.77 -15.70 -0.22
C THR A 167 2.74 -15.70 -1.75
N ASP A 168 1.57 -15.48 -2.38
CA ASP A 168 1.49 -15.51 -3.82
C ASP A 168 2.03 -14.24 -4.46
N TYR A 169 2.76 -14.46 -5.57
CA TYR A 169 3.02 -13.45 -6.58
C TYR A 169 2.08 -13.64 -7.76
N GLN A 170 1.49 -12.55 -8.23
CA GLN A 170 0.87 -12.49 -9.56
C GLN A 170 1.76 -11.68 -10.50
N GLY A 171 2.10 -12.30 -11.63
CA GLY A 171 3.09 -11.79 -12.59
C GLY A 171 2.80 -10.38 -13.12
N TYR A 172 3.77 -9.83 -13.86
CA TYR A 172 3.73 -8.43 -14.29
C TYR A 172 2.49 -8.08 -15.12
N ILE A 173 1.77 -7.05 -14.66
CA ILE A 173 0.70 -6.38 -15.38
C ILE A 173 1.32 -5.16 -16.07
N GLU A 174 1.19 -5.08 -17.40
CA GLU A 174 1.61 -3.92 -18.17
C GLU A 174 0.48 -2.89 -18.21
N LEU A 175 0.72 -1.70 -17.64
CA LEU A 175 -0.24 -0.61 -17.55
C LEU A 175 0.26 0.62 -18.32
N PRO A 176 -0.61 1.29 -19.10
CA PRO A 176 -0.31 2.64 -19.56
C PRO A 176 0.08 3.56 -18.40
N THR A 177 1.00 4.49 -18.63
CA THR A 177 1.37 5.46 -17.59
C THR A 177 0.23 6.47 -17.37
N ALA A 178 -0.68 6.13 -16.46
CA ALA A 178 -1.84 6.93 -16.06
C ALA A 178 -2.08 6.81 -14.54
N ASN A 179 -3.06 7.55 -14.02
CA ASN A 179 -3.50 7.42 -12.63
C ASN A 179 -4.75 6.54 -12.57
N TYR A 180 -4.76 5.54 -11.71
CA TYR A 180 -5.84 4.56 -11.60
C TYR A 180 -6.47 4.61 -10.21
N ILE A 181 -7.75 4.24 -10.15
CA ILE A 181 -8.40 3.86 -8.90
C ILE A 181 -8.54 2.35 -8.92
N ILE A 182 -8.01 1.71 -7.88
CA ILE A 182 -8.09 0.27 -7.71
C ILE A 182 -8.85 -0.06 -6.42
N GLU A 183 -9.56 -1.17 -6.45
CA GLU A 183 -10.28 -1.74 -5.33
C GLU A 183 -9.69 -3.09 -4.99
N LEU A 184 -9.42 -3.32 -3.71
CA LEU A 184 -9.24 -4.66 -3.20
C LEU A 184 -10.61 -5.20 -2.85
N THR A 185 -10.99 -6.31 -3.45
CA THR A 185 -12.25 -7.01 -3.17
C THR A 185 -11.97 -8.40 -2.65
N ASN A 186 -12.94 -9.06 -2.03
CA ASN A 186 -12.86 -10.51 -1.83
C ASN A 186 -12.89 -11.25 -3.19
N GLY A 187 -12.52 -12.54 -3.20
CA GLY A 187 -12.36 -13.31 -4.46
C GLY A 187 -13.64 -13.56 -5.29
N ASP A 188 -14.83 -13.27 -4.77
CA ASP A 188 -16.06 -13.27 -5.58
C ASP A 188 -16.51 -11.85 -6.01
N GLN A 189 -15.70 -10.85 -5.67
CA GLN A 189 -15.89 -9.43 -5.95
C GLN A 189 -17.21 -8.86 -5.43
N SER A 190 -17.85 -9.52 -4.46
CA SER A 190 -19.11 -9.05 -3.86
C SER A 190 -18.90 -7.97 -2.82
N THR A 191 -17.69 -7.86 -2.25
CA THR A 191 -17.35 -6.93 -1.18
C THR A 191 -16.02 -6.23 -1.46
N THR A 192 -16.03 -4.89 -1.51
CA THR A 192 -14.81 -4.09 -1.50
C THR A 192 -14.24 -3.99 -0.08
N LEU A 193 -13.01 -4.45 0.10
CA LEU A 193 -12.26 -4.43 1.36
C LEU A 193 -11.55 -3.09 1.56
N LYS A 194 -10.90 -2.57 0.51
CA LYS A 194 -10.14 -1.31 0.51
C LYS A 194 -10.11 -0.70 -0.89
N ARG A 195 -9.82 0.60 -0.99
CA ARG A 195 -9.68 1.33 -2.25
C ARG A 195 -8.43 2.18 -2.22
N TYR A 196 -7.71 2.26 -3.34
CA TYR A 196 -6.46 2.99 -3.45
C TYR A 196 -6.39 3.81 -4.73
N ALA A 197 -5.63 4.91 -4.67
CA ALA A 197 -5.15 5.60 -5.86
C ALA A 197 -3.75 5.09 -6.25
N ALA A 198 -3.64 4.53 -7.45
CA ALA A 198 -2.38 4.16 -8.08
C ALA A 198 -1.94 5.28 -9.03
N LEU A 199 -1.21 6.26 -8.50
CA LEU A 199 -0.88 7.51 -9.17
C LEU A 199 0.38 7.42 -10.07
N LEU A 200 0.43 6.44 -10.99
CA LEU A 200 1.66 6.14 -11.75
C LEU A 200 2.16 7.34 -12.58
N GLN A 201 1.24 8.11 -13.17
CA GLN A 201 1.59 9.31 -13.92
C GLN A 201 2.05 10.46 -13.02
N THR A 202 1.32 10.74 -11.93
CA THR A 202 1.69 11.83 -11.00
C THR A 202 3.05 11.59 -10.36
N LEU A 203 3.38 10.32 -10.08
CA LEU A 203 4.66 9.92 -9.52
C LEU A 203 5.78 9.80 -10.56
N GLY A 204 5.48 10.00 -11.86
CA GLY A 204 6.47 9.98 -12.93
C GLY A 204 7.09 8.60 -13.19
N LEU A 205 6.32 7.52 -13.00
CA LEU A 205 6.81 6.14 -13.02
C LEU A 205 6.90 5.54 -14.44
N GLN A 206 6.87 6.35 -15.49
CA GLN A 206 6.98 5.89 -16.88
C GLN A 206 8.25 5.05 -17.09
N GLY A 207 8.10 3.86 -17.68
CA GLY A 207 9.20 2.94 -17.95
C GLY A 207 9.69 2.16 -16.72
N ALA A 208 9.07 2.36 -15.55
CA ALA A 208 9.45 1.64 -14.34
C ALA A 208 8.82 0.25 -14.28
N ALA A 209 9.55 -0.70 -13.70
CA ALA A 209 8.98 -1.92 -13.15
C ALA A 209 8.90 -1.77 -11.62
N LEU A 210 7.77 -2.17 -11.04
CA LEU A 210 7.47 -2.04 -9.63
C LEU A 210 7.03 -3.39 -9.04
N THR A 211 7.32 -3.60 -7.77
CA THR A 211 6.71 -4.68 -6.98
C THR A 211 5.80 -4.06 -5.94
N VAL A 212 4.49 -4.24 -6.09
CA VAL A 212 3.48 -3.81 -5.11
C VAL A 212 3.26 -4.94 -4.11
N ILE A 213 3.40 -4.62 -2.84
CA ILE A 213 3.38 -5.58 -1.73
C ILE A 213 2.22 -5.22 -0.81
N ALA A 214 1.38 -6.22 -0.54
CA ALA A 214 0.41 -6.16 0.54
C ALA A 214 1.15 -6.31 1.88
N SER A 215 1.08 -5.30 2.73
CA SER A 215 1.94 -5.17 3.91
C SER A 215 1.18 -4.73 5.15
N GLY A 216 1.47 -5.31 6.31
CA GLY A 216 0.77 -5.04 7.56
C GLY A 216 -0.44 -5.95 7.78
N PHE A 217 -1.30 -5.56 8.71
CA PHE A 217 -2.40 -6.39 9.20
C PHE A 217 -3.77 -5.80 8.84
N MET A 218 -4.68 -6.63 8.31
CA MET A 218 -6.08 -6.27 8.11
C MET A 218 -6.81 -6.09 9.45
N ASP A 219 -6.43 -6.85 10.48
CA ASP A 219 -6.92 -6.69 11.85
C ASP A 219 -5.74 -6.57 12.84
N PRO A 220 -5.22 -5.34 13.06
CA PRO A 220 -4.18 -5.10 14.06
C PRO A 220 -4.56 -5.51 15.48
N SER A 221 -5.86 -5.56 15.81
CA SER A 221 -6.31 -5.90 17.18
C SER A 221 -5.97 -7.35 17.55
N GLN A 222 -5.87 -8.23 16.54
CA GLN A 222 -5.45 -9.62 16.69
C GLN A 222 -3.94 -9.81 16.49
N ASN A 223 -3.23 -8.75 16.11
CA ASN A 223 -1.83 -8.78 15.67
C ASN A 223 -0.99 -7.76 16.45
N SER A 224 -1.10 -7.80 17.79
CA SER A 224 -0.32 -6.98 18.73
C SER A 224 -0.42 -5.46 18.52
N GLY A 225 -1.49 -4.97 17.88
CA GLY A 225 -1.62 -3.56 17.51
C GLY A 225 -0.56 -3.12 16.49
N GLY A 226 -0.07 -4.06 15.68
CA GLY A 226 0.95 -3.81 14.67
C GLY A 226 0.47 -2.90 13.52
N PRO A 227 1.35 -2.63 12.54
CA PRO A 227 1.05 -1.74 11.43
C PRO A 227 -0.18 -2.17 10.63
N GLU A 228 -1.09 -1.23 10.36
CA GLU A 228 -2.29 -1.48 9.52
C GLU A 228 -1.91 -1.87 8.08
N PHE A 229 -2.77 -2.69 7.48
CA PHE A 229 -2.67 -3.13 6.10
C PHE A 229 -2.61 -1.94 5.12
N GLY A 230 -1.70 -2.02 4.17
CA GLY A 230 -1.67 -1.16 2.99
C GLY A 230 -0.99 -1.84 1.80
N LEU A 231 -1.14 -1.22 0.63
CA LEU A 231 -0.34 -1.56 -0.55
C LEU A 231 0.87 -0.62 -0.64
N PHE A 232 2.05 -1.18 -0.87
CA PHE A 232 3.31 -0.44 -0.92
C PHE A 232 4.14 -0.86 -2.12
N ALA A 233 4.70 0.08 -2.88
CA ALA A 233 5.50 -0.19 -4.06
C ALA A 233 7.01 -0.12 -3.75
N ALA A 234 7.73 -1.19 -4.10
CA ALA A 234 9.19 -1.20 -4.25
C ALA A 234 9.55 -0.83 -5.70
N ASN A 235 10.60 -0.02 -5.86
CA ASN A 235 11.22 0.27 -7.15
C ASN A 235 12.66 -0.28 -7.18
N SER A 236 13.32 -0.23 -8.33
CA SER A 236 14.69 -0.75 -8.49
C SER A 236 15.76 -0.03 -7.68
N GLN A 237 15.47 1.17 -7.17
CA GLN A 237 16.39 1.98 -6.37
C GLN A 237 16.35 1.63 -4.88
N GLY A 238 15.40 0.80 -4.43
CA GLY A 238 15.24 0.44 -3.03
C GLY A 238 14.82 1.64 -2.15
N GLY A 239 15.08 1.51 -0.85
CA GLY A 239 14.63 2.45 0.17
C GLY A 239 13.23 2.14 0.70
N PRO A 240 12.68 3.04 1.54
CA PRO A 240 11.34 2.88 2.10
C PRO A 240 10.31 2.66 0.98
N LEU A 241 9.46 1.66 1.16
CA LEU A 241 8.43 1.35 0.18
C LEU A 241 7.45 2.53 0.06
N LEU A 242 6.99 2.80 -1.16
CA LEU A 242 6.08 3.91 -1.44
C LEU A 242 4.64 3.49 -1.14
N PRO A 243 3.96 4.06 -0.13
CA PRO A 243 2.56 3.73 0.15
C PRO A 243 1.65 4.21 -0.99
N LEU A 244 0.70 3.37 -1.38
CA LEU A 244 -0.43 3.82 -2.19
C LEU A 244 -1.40 4.61 -1.30
N GLU A 245 -1.99 5.67 -1.86
CA GLU A 245 -2.96 6.50 -1.13
C GLU A 245 -4.28 5.74 -0.98
N GLU A 246 -4.63 5.39 0.26
CA GLU A 246 -5.93 4.77 0.57
C GLU A 246 -7.05 5.81 0.43
N LEU A 247 -8.08 5.43 -0.31
CA LEU A 247 -9.28 6.24 -0.54
C LEU A 247 -10.44 5.69 0.29
N PRO A 248 -11.36 6.55 0.74
CA PRO A 248 -12.51 6.08 1.48
C PRO A 248 -13.46 5.27 0.57
N LEU A 249 -13.91 4.11 1.07
CA LEU A 249 -14.90 3.27 0.38
C LEU A 249 -16.27 3.92 0.26
N SER A 250 -16.54 4.89 1.12
CA SER A 250 -17.78 5.65 1.14
C SER A 250 -17.45 7.13 1.30
N ILE A 251 -18.23 7.99 0.65
CA ILE A 251 -18.27 9.40 1.06
C ILE A 251 -18.72 9.39 2.52
N PRO A 252 -17.99 10.02 3.46
CA PRO A 252 -18.38 10.03 4.86
C PRO A 252 -19.87 10.37 4.93
N GLU A 253 -20.65 9.43 5.45
CA GLU A 253 -22.07 9.59 5.58
C GLU A 253 -22.29 10.78 6.51
N ARG A 254 -22.60 11.94 5.92
CA ARG A 254 -23.07 13.18 6.56
C ARG A 254 -22.51 13.37 7.99
N ASN A 255 -21.41 14.14 8.13
CA ASN A 255 -21.00 14.66 9.44
C ASN A 255 -22.23 15.26 10.14
N ASN A 256 -22.80 14.56 11.13
CA ASN A 256 -23.88 15.12 11.94
C ASN A 256 -23.25 16.11 12.91
N THR A 257 -22.78 17.24 12.39
CA THR A 257 -22.54 18.39 13.25
C THR A 257 -23.87 18.68 13.93
N THR A 258 -23.97 18.41 15.23
CA THR A 258 -25.20 18.62 15.97
C THR A 258 -25.38 20.11 16.17
N PHE A 259 -26.32 20.69 15.42
CA PHE A 259 -26.73 22.08 15.59
C PHE A 259 -28.22 22.15 15.90
N THR A 260 -28.60 23.16 16.68
CA THR A 260 -30.00 23.48 17.01
C THR A 260 -30.48 24.64 16.17
N LEU A 261 -31.75 24.59 15.77
CA LEU A 261 -32.44 25.66 15.07
C LEU A 261 -33.59 26.11 15.94
N TYR A 262 -33.67 27.40 16.22
CA TYR A 262 -34.73 27.97 17.04
C TYR A 262 -35.09 29.40 16.59
N PRO A 263 -36.32 29.87 16.85
CA PRO A 263 -37.47 29.06 17.22
C PRO A 263 -37.86 28.13 16.06
N ASN A 264 -38.36 26.94 16.38
CA ASN A 264 -38.95 26.04 15.38
C ASN A 264 -40.28 25.51 15.97
N PRO A 265 -41.46 25.95 15.47
CA PRO A 265 -41.68 26.71 14.23
C PRO A 265 -41.26 28.20 14.28
N VAL A 266 -40.83 28.75 13.13
CA VAL A 266 -40.28 30.11 12.95
C VAL A 266 -41.23 31.02 12.18
N ASP A 267 -41.18 32.32 12.45
CA ASP A 267 -41.89 33.33 11.67
C ASP A 267 -40.95 34.15 10.77
N GLU A 268 -40.02 34.93 11.34
CA GLU A 268 -39.16 35.83 10.55
C GLU A 268 -37.69 35.46 10.57
N THR A 269 -37.13 35.19 11.75
CA THR A 269 -35.69 34.97 11.95
C THR A 269 -35.45 33.62 12.59
N LEU A 270 -34.60 32.80 11.95
CA LEU A 270 -34.14 31.52 12.45
C LEU A 270 -32.71 31.67 12.99
N PHE A 271 -32.52 31.28 14.24
CA PHE A 271 -31.24 31.23 14.93
C PHE A 271 -30.62 29.83 14.83
N PHE A 272 -29.30 29.81 14.92
CA PHE A 272 -28.47 28.63 14.79
C PHE A 272 -27.48 28.59 15.96
N GLU A 273 -27.42 27.45 16.65
CA GLU A 273 -26.42 27.18 17.68
C GLU A 273 -25.72 25.85 17.41
N THR A 274 -24.41 25.80 17.65
CA THR A 274 -23.59 24.60 17.53
C THR A 274 -22.86 24.31 18.83
N THR A 275 -22.67 23.02 19.13
CA THR A 275 -21.92 22.54 20.29
C THR A 275 -20.40 22.57 20.05
N GLU A 276 -19.95 22.66 18.79
CA GLU A 276 -18.53 22.76 18.43
C GLU A 276 -18.16 24.23 18.21
N GLY A 277 -17.19 24.73 19.01
CA GLY A 277 -16.90 26.15 19.19
C GLY A 277 -16.46 26.97 17.96
N HIS A 278 -16.41 26.40 16.76
CA HIS A 278 -16.39 27.17 15.51
C HIS A 278 -16.71 26.26 14.33
N LEU A 279 -17.74 26.61 13.55
CA LEU A 279 -18.00 25.97 12.25
C LEU A 279 -17.68 26.95 11.12
N ASP A 280 -16.76 26.54 10.25
CA ASP A 280 -16.33 27.28 9.07
C ASP A 280 -17.21 26.88 7.86
N PHE A 281 -18.43 27.43 7.84
CA PHE A 281 -19.37 27.25 6.73
C PHE A 281 -19.11 28.29 5.64
N ALA A 282 -19.13 27.87 4.37
CA ALA A 282 -19.00 28.80 3.24
C ALA A 282 -20.36 29.24 2.69
N ARG A 283 -21.39 28.38 2.81
CA ARG A 283 -22.72 28.57 2.23
C ARG A 283 -23.77 27.76 2.97
N ALA A 284 -24.97 28.31 3.10
CA ALA A 284 -26.18 27.60 3.47
C ALA A 284 -27.24 27.69 2.35
N THR A 285 -28.07 26.67 2.20
CA THR A 285 -29.21 26.68 1.27
C THR A 285 -30.46 26.15 1.96
N ILE A 286 -31.59 26.82 1.73
CA ILE A 286 -32.90 26.34 2.15
C ILE A 286 -33.54 25.65 0.96
N THR A 287 -34.03 24.43 1.17
CA THR A 287 -34.78 23.64 0.19
C THR A 287 -36.18 23.34 0.69
N ASP A 288 -37.15 23.27 -0.21
CA ASP A 288 -38.49 22.76 0.11
C ASP A 288 -38.51 21.22 0.22
N MET A 289 -39.69 20.65 0.50
CA MET A 289 -39.84 19.19 0.59
C MET A 289 -39.66 18.45 -0.75
N GLN A 290 -39.70 19.17 -1.88
CA GLN A 290 -39.42 18.61 -3.20
C GLN A 290 -37.93 18.71 -3.55
N GLY A 291 -37.08 19.17 -2.62
CA GLY A 291 -35.63 19.31 -2.82
C GLY A 291 -35.24 20.54 -3.64
N ARG A 292 -36.17 21.43 -4.00
CA ARG A 292 -35.87 22.64 -4.77
C ARG A 292 -35.22 23.67 -3.86
N THR A 293 -34.12 24.29 -4.31
CA THR A 293 -33.48 25.36 -3.54
C THR A 293 -34.32 26.63 -3.62
N VAL A 294 -34.87 27.06 -2.49
CA VAL A 294 -35.71 28.27 -2.36
C VAL A 294 -34.91 29.48 -1.88
N LYS A 295 -33.76 29.27 -1.22
CA LYS A 295 -32.87 30.35 -0.79
C LYS A 295 -31.42 29.87 -0.71
N SER A 296 -30.47 30.72 -1.10
CA SER A 296 -29.03 30.51 -0.90
C SER A 296 -28.45 31.68 -0.09
N ILE A 297 -27.63 31.36 0.90
CA ILE A 297 -27.11 32.29 1.89
C ILE A 297 -25.59 32.09 1.95
N LYS A 298 -24.83 33.17 1.82
CA LYS A 298 -23.41 33.17 2.26
C LYS A 298 -23.45 33.35 3.77
N PHE A 299 -22.83 32.43 4.50
CA PHE A 299 -23.03 32.31 5.94
C PHE A 299 -21.69 32.47 6.66
N HIS A 300 -21.64 33.31 7.69
CA HIS A 300 -20.50 33.50 8.59
C HIS A 300 -20.91 33.13 10.02
N ALA A 301 -19.92 32.87 10.89
CA ALA A 301 -20.19 32.53 12.29
C ALA A 301 -20.93 33.69 13.00
N GLY A 302 -22.10 33.39 13.58
CA GLY A 302 -22.96 34.37 14.26
C GLY A 302 -24.07 34.97 13.38
N ASP A 303 -24.15 34.60 12.10
CA ASP A 303 -25.23 35.06 11.21
C ASP A 303 -26.60 34.51 11.61
N THR A 304 -27.63 35.35 11.46
CA THR A 304 -29.03 34.94 11.57
C THR A 304 -29.64 34.67 10.20
N ILE A 305 -30.60 33.76 10.12
CA ILE A 305 -31.23 33.36 8.85
C ILE A 305 -32.61 33.98 8.75
N GLN A 306 -32.74 34.97 7.86
CA GLN A 306 -34.04 35.59 7.55
C GLN A 306 -34.89 34.66 6.68
N VAL A 307 -36.08 34.30 7.13
CA VAL A 307 -37.02 33.39 6.46
C VAL A 307 -38.40 34.01 6.21
N SER A 308 -38.59 35.29 6.52
CA SER A 308 -39.85 36.04 6.28
C SER A 308 -40.34 35.98 4.83
N SER A 309 -39.43 35.82 3.87
CA SER A 309 -39.76 35.71 2.44
C SER A 309 -40.27 34.32 2.02
N LEU A 310 -40.25 33.32 2.91
CA LEU A 310 -40.68 31.97 2.61
C LEU A 310 -42.17 31.79 2.95
N PRO A 311 -42.97 31.13 2.07
CA PRO A 311 -44.32 30.72 2.42
C PRO A 311 -44.35 29.75 3.61
N SER A 312 -45.48 29.66 4.31
CA SER A 312 -45.72 28.67 5.35
C SER A 312 -45.48 27.25 4.83
N GLY A 313 -44.73 26.44 5.58
CA GLY A 313 -44.38 25.08 5.16
C GLY A 313 -43.15 24.51 5.84
N THR A 314 -42.82 23.27 5.48
CA THR A 314 -41.62 22.58 5.97
C THR A 314 -40.46 22.75 5.00
N TYR A 315 -39.31 23.10 5.54
CA TYR A 315 -38.08 23.33 4.78
C TYR A 315 -36.90 22.59 5.40
N HIS A 316 -35.89 22.31 4.58
CA HIS A 316 -34.59 21.82 5.04
C HIS A 316 -33.54 22.91 4.85
N LEU A 317 -32.83 23.24 5.92
CA LEU A 317 -31.64 24.07 5.86
C LEU A 317 -30.41 23.17 5.72
N ASN A 318 -29.62 23.38 4.66
CA ASN A 318 -28.43 22.60 4.34
C ASN A 318 -27.18 23.50 4.39
N PHE A 319 -26.12 23.07 5.05
CA PHE A 319 -24.84 23.78 5.14
C PHE A 319 -23.77 23.10 4.30
N TYR A 320 -22.88 23.91 3.71
CA TYR A 320 -21.83 23.44 2.81
C TYR A 320 -20.46 24.01 3.19
N LYS A 321 -19.42 23.18 3.07
CA LYS A 321 -18.01 23.55 3.20
C LYS A 321 -17.26 23.03 1.97
N LYS A 322 -16.52 23.91 1.28
CA LYS A 322 -15.80 23.59 0.03
C LYS A 322 -16.65 22.83 -1.01
N GLY A 323 -17.95 23.17 -1.12
CA GLY A 323 -18.88 22.55 -2.06
C GLY A 323 -19.55 21.25 -1.58
N VAL A 324 -19.10 20.66 -0.48
CA VAL A 324 -19.68 19.44 0.11
C VAL A 324 -20.73 19.80 1.16
N ARG A 325 -21.91 19.17 1.12
CA ARG A 325 -22.95 19.34 2.15
C ARG A 325 -22.48 18.69 3.44
N ILE A 326 -22.26 19.49 4.48
CA ILE A 326 -21.74 18.99 5.75
C ILE A 326 -22.80 18.87 6.83
N ALA A 327 -23.94 19.56 6.75
CA ALA A 327 -24.98 19.44 7.78
C ALA A 327 -26.36 19.78 7.20
N SER A 328 -27.44 19.25 7.78
CA SER A 328 -28.79 19.56 7.32
C SER A 328 -29.87 19.29 8.37
N LYS A 329 -30.81 20.22 8.53
CA LYS A 329 -31.88 20.15 9.55
C LYS A 329 -33.17 20.79 9.06
N SER A 330 -34.30 20.21 9.48
CA SER A 330 -35.63 20.67 9.10
C SER A 330 -36.14 21.77 10.03
N PHE A 331 -36.88 22.73 9.49
CA PHE A 331 -37.65 23.70 10.26
C PHE A 331 -39.02 23.96 9.62
N ILE A 332 -39.96 24.45 10.42
CA ILE A 332 -41.32 24.77 10.00
C ILE A 332 -41.47 26.29 9.98
N LYS A 333 -41.79 26.87 8.82
CA LYS A 333 -42.19 28.27 8.68
C LYS A 333 -43.70 28.38 8.92
N LYS A 334 -44.10 29.24 9.86
CA LYS A 334 -45.51 29.58 10.11
C LYS A 334 -46.10 30.41 9.00
#